data_AF-A0AAD8Y2D3-F1
#
_entry.id   AF-A0AAD8Y2D3-F1
#
_cell.length_a   1.000
_cell.length_b   1.000
_cell.length_c   1.000
_cell.angle_alpha   90.00
_cell.angle_beta   90.00
_cell.angle_gamma   90.00
#
_symmetry.space_group_name_H-M   'P 1'
#
loop_
_entity.id
_entity.type
_entity.pdbx_description
1 polymer ?
#
loop_
_entity_poly.entity_id
_entity_poly.type
_entity_poly.pdbx_seq_one_letter_code
_entity_poly.pdbx_strand_id
1 'polypeptide(L)'
;MKSSFAVGVFITFCIHQFSSSNAFIPAAVGNKLLHHSQITSQKHILVLTMAEENTTTSTTTSNNNKSKSRRLYSFEEARRIARGHGFDSKEEFLEYMCPGAYQIPKDADVVWAESWQGWEDFLGITLSFSKGREVARALDGIETEEAYMALMKSKTIPDGDISSRLPFRPDLKYKEQWQGWEEFLEG
;
A
#
# COMPACT_ATOMS: atom_id res chain seq x y z
N MET A 1 -4.04 -14.26 -47.00
CA MET A 1 -4.67 -14.19 -45.67
C MET A 1 -3.67 -13.53 -44.73
N LYS A 2 -3.87 -12.25 -44.39
CA LYS A 2 -3.03 -11.52 -43.42
C LYS A 2 -3.97 -11.01 -42.34
N SER A 3 -3.93 -11.65 -41.18
CA SER A 3 -4.63 -11.23 -39.97
C SER A 3 -3.65 -10.36 -39.19
N SER A 4 -3.87 -9.05 -39.19
CA SER A 4 -3.25 -8.13 -38.24
C SER A 4 -4.10 -8.13 -36.98
N PHE A 5 -3.52 -8.58 -35.87
CA PHE A 5 -4.10 -8.35 -34.55
C PHE A 5 -3.78 -6.91 -34.13
N ALA A 6 -4.83 -6.18 -33.78
CA ALA A 6 -4.78 -4.80 -33.34
C ALA A 6 -4.04 -4.70 -31.98
N VAL A 7 -3.07 -3.80 -31.92
CA VAL A 7 -2.44 -3.36 -30.67
C VAL A 7 -3.49 -2.56 -29.90
N GLY A 8 -3.85 -3.06 -28.72
CA GLY A 8 -4.84 -2.44 -27.85
C GLY A 8 -4.39 -1.05 -27.40
N VAL A 9 -5.24 -0.07 -27.67
CA VAL A 9 -5.13 1.30 -27.19
C VAL A 9 -5.43 1.28 -25.68
N PHE A 10 -4.41 1.38 -24.84
CA PHE A 10 -4.59 1.72 -23.43
C PHE A 10 -4.98 3.19 -23.33
N ILE A 11 -6.28 3.45 -23.33
CA ILE A 11 -6.84 4.77 -23.06
C ILE A 11 -6.56 5.09 -21.59
N THR A 12 -5.69 6.07 -21.38
CA THR A 12 -5.47 6.79 -20.11
C THR A 12 -6.80 7.24 -19.53
N PHE A 13 -7.32 6.52 -18.55
CA PHE A 13 -8.36 7.01 -17.67
C PHE A 13 -7.69 7.45 -16.36
N CYS A 14 -7.41 8.75 -16.26
CA CYS A 14 -7.17 9.37 -14.96
C CYS A 14 -8.46 9.23 -14.16
N ILE A 15 -8.53 8.24 -13.27
CA ILE A 15 -9.72 7.93 -12.47
C ILE A 15 -10.04 9.15 -11.61
N HIS A 16 -11.08 9.86 -12.02
CA HIS A 16 -11.83 10.78 -11.19
C HIS A 16 -12.78 9.95 -10.32
N GLN A 17 -12.80 10.28 -9.02
CA GLN A 17 -13.79 9.90 -8.02
C GLN A 17 -13.69 8.50 -7.39
N PHE A 18 -13.32 8.48 -6.10
CA PHE A 18 -14.26 7.98 -5.11
C PHE A 18 -14.21 8.85 -3.85
N SER A 19 -15.19 9.76 -3.77
CA SER A 19 -15.49 10.58 -2.60
C SER A 19 -15.94 9.70 -1.44
N SER A 20 -15.43 10.05 -0.26
CA SER A 20 -15.83 9.56 1.05
C SER A 20 -17.33 9.39 1.24
N SER A 21 -17.73 8.30 1.88
CA SER A 21 -18.98 8.20 2.63
C SER A 21 -18.78 7.26 3.81
N ASN A 22 -18.19 7.80 4.87
CA ASN A 22 -18.32 7.25 6.22
C ASN A 22 -19.72 7.57 6.72
N ALA A 23 -20.65 6.63 6.58
CA ALA A 23 -21.96 6.70 7.21
C ALA A 23 -21.90 5.97 8.56
N PHE A 24 -21.75 6.80 9.57
CA PHE A 24 -21.97 6.62 11.00
C PHE A 24 -23.25 5.81 11.31
N ILE A 25 -23.12 4.73 12.09
CA ILE A 25 -24.24 4.05 12.76
C ILE A 25 -23.92 4.00 14.25
N PRO A 26 -24.74 4.61 15.13
CA PRO A 26 -24.80 4.19 16.52
C PRO A 26 -26.17 3.59 16.83
N ALA A 27 -26.17 2.34 17.28
CA ALA A 27 -27.27 1.73 18.01
C ALA A 27 -26.94 1.77 19.50
N ALA A 28 -27.75 2.47 20.29
CA ALA A 28 -27.77 2.29 21.74
C ALA A 28 -29.17 2.61 22.28
N VAL A 29 -29.83 1.56 22.78
CA VAL A 29 -31.12 1.61 23.47
C VAL A 29 -30.87 1.62 24.98
N GLY A 30 -31.37 2.66 25.66
CA GLY A 30 -32.25 2.55 26.83
C GLY A 30 -31.74 1.98 28.17
N ASN A 31 -31.38 2.90 29.07
CA ASN A 31 -31.83 3.07 30.47
C ASN A 31 -31.78 1.92 31.50
N LYS A 32 -31.04 2.15 32.61
CA LYS A 32 -31.63 2.25 33.97
C LYS A 32 -30.71 2.90 35.02
N LEU A 33 -31.27 3.92 35.68
CA LEU A 33 -31.04 4.48 37.03
C LEU A 33 -30.81 3.37 38.08
N LEU A 34 -30.19 3.51 39.26
CA LEU A 34 -29.87 4.58 40.22
C LEU A 34 -29.02 3.90 41.33
N HIS A 35 -27.99 4.53 41.91
CA HIS A 35 -27.96 4.90 43.35
C HIS A 35 -26.62 5.52 43.77
N HIS A 36 -26.74 6.63 44.50
CA HIS A 36 -25.68 7.34 45.23
C HIS A 36 -24.92 6.45 46.23
N SER A 37 -23.62 6.68 46.38
CA SER A 37 -23.05 7.16 47.65
C SER A 37 -21.64 7.76 47.44
N GLN A 38 -21.37 8.84 48.15
CA GLN A 38 -20.16 9.64 48.14
C GLN A 38 -19.11 9.06 49.11
N ILE A 39 -17.86 9.54 48.99
CA ILE A 39 -16.89 9.92 50.06
C ILE A 39 -15.45 9.34 49.87
N THR A 40 -14.59 10.24 49.36
CA THR A 40 -13.16 10.54 49.66
C THR A 40 -12.12 9.44 49.88
N SER A 41 -10.98 9.57 49.19
CA SER A 41 -9.70 9.94 49.85
C SER A 41 -8.66 10.43 48.83
N GLN A 42 -8.27 11.70 48.97
CA GLN A 42 -7.07 12.25 48.34
C GLN A 42 -5.84 11.77 49.12
N LYS A 43 -4.82 11.28 48.41
CA LYS A 43 -3.42 11.42 48.84
C LYS A 43 -2.62 12.01 47.70
N HIS A 44 -2.39 13.30 47.86
CA HIS A 44 -1.48 14.15 47.11
C HIS A 44 -0.06 13.91 47.66
N ILE A 45 0.87 13.41 46.85
CA ILE A 45 2.29 13.75 46.99
C ILE A 45 2.77 14.16 45.60
N LEU A 46 3.08 15.44 45.54
CA LEU A 46 3.57 16.24 44.43
C LEU A 46 5.05 16.48 44.69
N VAL A 47 5.95 16.09 43.78
CA VAL A 47 7.14 16.88 43.38
C VAL A 47 7.57 16.39 41.98
N LEU A 48 7.26 17.07 40.88
CA LEU A 48 7.96 18.21 40.24
C LEU A 48 9.36 17.88 39.70
N THR A 49 9.51 17.93 38.36
CA THR A 49 10.55 18.65 37.54
C THR A 49 10.40 18.19 36.07
N MET A 50 9.76 18.95 35.17
CA MET A 50 10.30 20.03 34.32
C MET A 50 11.35 19.57 33.29
N ALA A 51 11.08 19.94 32.03
CA ALA A 51 11.89 19.80 30.79
C ALA A 51 11.99 18.36 30.24
N GLU A 52 11.78 18.07 28.96
CA GLU A 52 12.17 18.86 27.80
C GLU A 52 11.28 18.50 26.60
N GLU A 53 10.51 19.48 26.12
CA GLU A 53 10.16 19.54 24.70
C GLU A 53 11.45 19.87 23.95
N ASN A 54 11.88 18.99 23.06
CA ASN A 54 12.72 19.41 21.95
C ASN A 54 12.24 18.71 20.67
N THR A 55 11.32 19.41 20.03
CA THR A 55 11.22 19.48 18.57
C THR A 55 12.62 19.48 17.96
N THR A 56 12.98 18.43 17.22
CA THR A 56 14.01 18.57 16.19
C THR A 56 13.42 18.12 14.87
N THR A 57 12.61 19.03 14.32
CA THR A 57 12.58 19.29 12.90
C THR A 57 14.00 19.62 12.46
N SER A 58 14.66 18.70 11.76
CA SER A 58 15.91 18.99 11.05
C SER A 58 15.65 19.08 9.54
N THR A 59 15.17 20.25 9.13
CA THR A 59 15.60 20.93 7.89
C THR A 59 17.12 21.13 7.97
N THR A 60 17.99 21.02 6.95
CA THR A 60 17.90 21.42 5.54
C THR A 60 19.19 20.94 4.84
N THR A 61 19.17 20.64 3.55
CA THR A 61 20.22 21.18 2.65
C THR A 61 19.52 21.79 1.45
N SER A 62 19.54 23.12 1.43
CA SER A 62 18.99 23.98 0.39
C SER A 62 19.97 23.99 -0.78
N ASN A 63 19.51 23.58 -1.96
CA ASN A 63 20.10 23.97 -3.22
C ASN A 63 19.03 24.71 -4.04
N ASN A 64 19.26 26.01 -4.19
CA ASN A 64 18.44 26.94 -4.95
C ASN A 64 18.36 26.53 -6.43
N ASN A 65 17.18 26.10 -6.85
CA ASN A 65 16.74 26.26 -8.24
C ASN A 65 15.25 26.60 -8.22
N LYS A 66 14.87 27.64 -8.96
CA LYS A 66 13.51 28.20 -9.07
C LYS A 66 12.55 27.14 -9.64
N SER A 67 12.09 26.24 -8.79
CA SER A 67 11.14 25.19 -9.13
C SER A 67 9.81 25.55 -8.47
N LYS A 68 8.72 25.56 -9.25
CA LYS A 68 7.37 25.58 -8.66
C LYS A 68 7.35 24.46 -7.63
N SER A 69 7.18 24.80 -6.35
CA SER A 69 7.09 23.85 -5.24
C SER A 69 5.88 22.95 -5.49
N ARG A 70 6.06 21.91 -6.30
CA ARG A 70 5.09 20.83 -6.47
C ARG A 70 4.97 20.18 -5.10
N ARG A 71 3.73 20.05 -4.62
CA ARG A 71 3.46 19.33 -3.39
C ARG A 71 4.03 17.92 -3.54
N LEU A 72 5.02 17.59 -2.72
CA LEU A 72 5.60 16.27 -2.71
C LEU A 72 4.68 15.35 -1.93
N TYR A 73 4.32 14.21 -2.51
CA TYR A 73 3.54 13.18 -1.85
C TYR A 73 4.37 12.47 -0.77
N SER A 74 3.70 11.91 0.24
CA SER A 74 4.36 10.90 1.08
C SER A 74 4.72 9.67 0.23
N PHE A 75 5.64 8.84 0.72
CA PHE A 75 6.02 7.61 0.01
C PHE A 75 4.80 6.70 -0.23
N GLU A 76 3.95 6.52 0.79
CA GLU A 76 2.75 5.69 0.74
C GLU A 76 1.70 6.26 -0.21
N GLU A 77 1.56 7.58 -0.28
CA GLU A 77 0.69 8.25 -1.25
C GLU A 77 1.18 8.02 -2.68
N ALA A 78 2.48 8.25 -2.92
CA ALA A 78 3.08 8.05 -4.23
C ALA A 78 3.00 6.60 -4.69
N ARG A 79 3.25 5.64 -3.79
CA ARG A 79 3.14 4.20 -4.05
C ARG A 79 1.73 3.78 -4.42
N ARG A 80 0.70 4.31 -3.73
CA ARG A 80 -0.71 4.05 -4.09
C ARG A 80 -1.06 4.61 -5.47
N ILE A 81 -0.58 5.81 -5.80
CA ILE A 81 -0.80 6.41 -7.13
C ILE A 81 -0.10 5.56 -8.20
N ALA A 82 1.17 5.21 -8.00
CA ALA A 82 1.94 4.41 -8.95
C ALA A 82 1.31 3.03 -9.20
N ARG A 83 0.91 2.32 -8.13
CA ARG A 83 0.20 1.04 -8.23
C ARG A 83 -1.17 1.16 -8.91
N GLY A 84 -1.87 2.28 -8.70
CA GLY A 84 -3.13 2.58 -9.37
C GLY A 84 -3.00 2.71 -10.88
N HIS A 85 -1.81 3.04 -11.39
CA HIS A 85 -1.53 3.05 -12.83
C HIS A 85 -1.19 1.66 -13.39
N GLY A 86 -0.72 0.73 -12.55
CA GLY A 86 -0.48 -0.66 -12.94
C GLY A 86 0.72 -0.85 -13.87
N PHE A 87 1.81 -0.10 -13.65
CA PHE A 87 3.04 -0.26 -14.43
C PHE A 87 3.67 -1.65 -14.21
N ASP A 88 4.12 -2.28 -15.29
CA ASP A 88 4.79 -3.58 -15.26
C ASP A 88 6.31 -3.45 -15.12
N SER A 89 6.88 -2.26 -15.37
CA SER A 89 8.32 -2.01 -15.34
C SER A 89 8.69 -0.58 -14.93
N LYS A 90 9.95 -0.40 -14.53
CA LYS A 90 10.53 0.93 -14.24
C LYS A 90 10.53 1.80 -15.50
N GLU A 91 10.87 1.20 -16.64
CA GLU A 91 10.98 1.90 -17.92
C GLU A 91 9.63 2.52 -18.29
N GLU A 92 8.55 1.76 -18.15
CA GLU A 92 7.19 2.23 -18.38
C GLU A 92 6.81 3.39 -17.46
N PHE A 93 7.17 3.29 -16.17
CA PHE A 93 6.96 4.39 -15.21
C PHE A 93 7.73 5.67 -15.59
N LEU A 94 8.97 5.53 -16.08
CA LEU A 94 9.81 6.68 -16.47
C LEU A 94 9.33 7.34 -17.76
N GLU A 95 8.77 6.55 -18.68
CA GLU A 95 8.13 7.05 -19.89
C GLU A 95 6.79 7.74 -19.58
N TYR A 96 6.08 7.25 -18.57
CA TYR A 96 4.82 7.83 -18.14
C TYR A 96 4.97 9.28 -17.66
N MET A 97 4.03 10.11 -18.13
CA MET A 97 3.93 11.50 -17.72
C MET A 97 2.48 11.85 -17.38
N CYS A 98 2.19 11.96 -16.08
CA CYS A 98 0.94 12.53 -15.61
C CYS A 98 1.07 14.06 -15.44
N PRO A 99 0.29 14.88 -16.14
CA PRO A 99 0.23 16.31 -15.86
C PRO A 99 -0.57 16.59 -14.59
N GLY A 100 -0.13 17.58 -13.81
CA GLY A 100 -0.93 18.15 -12.71
C GLY A 100 -0.61 17.56 -11.33
N ALA A 101 -1.66 17.37 -10.51
CA ALA A 101 -1.51 17.04 -9.10
C ALA A 101 -0.83 15.67 -8.89
N TYR A 102 -1.22 14.64 -9.64
CA TYR A 102 -0.75 13.25 -9.50
C TYR A 102 0.63 12.97 -10.09
N GLN A 103 1.42 14.02 -10.35
CA GLN A 103 2.74 13.85 -10.93
C GLN A 103 3.72 13.32 -9.88
N ILE A 104 4.09 12.05 -10.02
CA ILE A 104 5.15 11.43 -9.21
C ILE A 104 6.52 11.85 -9.78
N PRO A 105 7.52 12.19 -8.93
CA PRO A 105 8.90 12.38 -9.36
C PRO A 105 9.44 11.14 -10.09
N LYS A 106 10.20 11.37 -11.17
CA LYS A 106 10.87 10.28 -11.91
C LYS A 106 12.01 9.65 -11.09
N ASP A 107 12.64 10.44 -10.24
CA ASP A 107 13.72 10.03 -9.33
C ASP A 107 13.14 9.59 -7.96
N ALA A 108 12.11 8.73 -8.00
CA ALA A 108 11.39 8.26 -6.81
C ALA A 108 12.31 7.57 -5.79
N ASP A 109 13.31 6.85 -6.28
CA ASP A 109 14.36 6.18 -5.51
C ASP A 109 15.23 7.15 -4.71
N VAL A 110 15.47 8.36 -5.23
CA VAL A 110 16.22 9.40 -4.53
C VAL A 110 15.33 10.17 -3.57
N VAL A 111 14.10 10.48 -3.98
CA VAL A 111 13.15 11.27 -3.18
C VAL A 111 12.74 10.55 -1.89
N TRP A 112 12.54 9.24 -1.96
CA TRP A 112 12.09 8.42 -0.83
C TRP A 112 13.14 7.40 -0.39
N ALA A 113 14.43 7.73 -0.53
CA ALA A 113 15.54 6.83 -0.25
C ALA A 113 15.48 6.12 1.12
N GLU A 114 14.92 6.77 2.14
CA GLU A 114 14.76 6.21 3.49
C GLU A 114 13.75 5.06 3.56
N SER A 115 12.67 5.12 2.77
CA SER A 115 11.60 4.11 2.74
C SER A 115 11.66 3.23 1.49
N TRP A 116 12.65 3.44 0.63
CA TRP A 116 12.74 2.80 -0.68
C TRP A 116 13.22 1.36 -0.57
N GLN A 117 12.39 0.41 -1.05
CA GLN A 117 12.71 -1.02 -1.03
C GLN A 117 13.00 -1.59 -2.43
N GLY A 118 12.97 -0.75 -3.46
CA GLY A 118 13.13 -1.15 -4.85
C GLY A 118 11.96 -0.72 -5.73
N TRP A 119 12.20 -0.76 -7.03
CA TRP A 119 11.20 -0.37 -8.03
C TRP A 119 10.01 -1.32 -8.04
N GLU A 120 10.26 -2.60 -7.84
CA GLU A 120 9.24 -3.63 -7.86
C GLU A 120 8.28 -3.51 -6.67
N ASP A 121 8.79 -3.06 -5.52
CA ASP A 121 7.97 -2.76 -4.36
C ASP A 121 7.12 -1.49 -4.57
N PHE A 122 7.76 -0.42 -5.05
CA PHE A 122 7.10 0.86 -5.29
C PHE A 122 5.99 0.76 -6.34
N LEU A 123 6.27 0.08 -7.45
CA LEU A 123 5.30 -0.11 -8.53
C LEU A 123 4.29 -1.22 -8.23
N GLY A 124 4.57 -2.07 -7.22
CA GLY A 124 3.72 -3.22 -6.89
C GLY A 124 3.73 -4.30 -7.97
N ILE A 125 4.86 -4.45 -8.66
CA ILE A 125 5.03 -5.44 -9.74
C ILE A 125 4.84 -6.84 -9.15
N THR A 126 3.96 -7.62 -9.78
CA THR A 126 3.67 -9.00 -9.37
C THR A 126 4.95 -9.84 -9.35
N LEU A 127 5.08 -10.70 -8.36
CA LEU A 127 6.24 -11.58 -8.21
C LEU A 127 6.39 -12.55 -9.40
N SER A 128 7.61 -12.98 -9.68
CA SER A 128 7.88 -14.10 -10.59
C SER A 128 7.40 -15.42 -9.96
N PHE A 129 7.21 -16.48 -10.75
CA PHE A 129 6.72 -17.77 -10.24
C PHE A 129 7.56 -18.31 -9.08
N SER A 130 8.89 -18.35 -9.24
CA SER A 130 9.79 -18.85 -8.19
C SER A 130 9.66 -18.07 -6.90
N LYS A 131 9.66 -16.73 -6.99
CA LYS A 131 9.59 -15.88 -5.80
C LYS A 131 8.20 -15.86 -5.18
N GLY A 132 7.16 -15.86 -6.01
CA GLY A 132 5.77 -15.92 -5.56
C GLY A 132 5.49 -17.21 -4.80
N ARG A 133 6.02 -18.34 -5.26
CA ARG A 133 5.94 -19.62 -4.56
C ARG A 133 6.65 -19.61 -3.21
N GLU A 134 7.89 -19.10 -3.15
CA GLU A 134 8.61 -18.96 -1.88
C GLU A 134 7.81 -18.13 -0.87
N VAL A 135 7.24 -17.01 -1.33
CA VAL A 135 6.44 -16.12 -0.47
C VAL A 135 5.12 -16.79 -0.07
N ALA A 136 4.43 -17.47 -0.99
CA ALA A 136 3.19 -18.17 -0.70
C ALA A 136 3.38 -19.29 0.34
N ARG A 137 4.47 -20.06 0.23
CA ARG A 137 4.83 -21.13 1.18
C ARG A 137 5.26 -20.59 2.55
N ALA A 138 5.75 -19.36 2.61
CA ALA A 138 6.10 -18.70 3.86
C ALA A 138 4.89 -18.15 4.62
N LEU A 139 3.69 -18.18 4.02
CA LEU A 139 2.46 -17.77 4.69
C LEU A 139 1.95 -18.89 5.60
N ASP A 140 1.81 -18.57 6.88
CA ASP A 140 1.31 -19.51 7.87
C ASP A 140 -0.16 -19.90 7.59
N GLY A 141 -0.41 -21.21 7.47
CA GLY A 141 -1.77 -21.76 7.34
C GLY A 141 -2.42 -21.61 5.97
N ILE A 142 -1.65 -21.32 4.91
CA ILE A 142 -2.14 -21.23 3.53
C ILE A 142 -1.67 -22.44 2.72
N GLU A 143 -2.30 -23.59 2.98
CA GLU A 143 -1.98 -24.86 2.30
C GLU A 143 -2.94 -25.15 1.13
N THR A 144 -4.15 -24.57 1.13
CA THR A 144 -5.18 -24.86 0.11
C THR A 144 -5.48 -23.66 -0.80
N GLU A 145 -6.02 -23.95 -2.00
CA GLU A 145 -6.52 -22.92 -2.93
C GLU A 145 -7.54 -22.01 -2.23
N GLU A 146 -8.46 -22.58 -1.47
CA GLU A 146 -9.52 -21.83 -0.79
C GLU A 146 -8.95 -20.86 0.24
N ALA A 147 -7.95 -21.31 1.02
CA ALA A 147 -7.27 -20.49 2.02
C ALA A 147 -6.53 -19.32 1.34
N TYR A 148 -5.80 -19.62 0.26
CA TYR A 148 -5.08 -18.60 -0.52
C TYR A 148 -6.05 -17.56 -1.12
N MET A 149 -7.12 -18.03 -1.77
CA MET A 149 -8.12 -17.15 -2.37
C MET A 149 -8.86 -16.32 -1.33
N ALA A 150 -9.17 -16.89 -0.17
CA ALA A 150 -9.79 -16.17 0.94
C ALA A 150 -8.87 -15.05 1.47
N LEU A 151 -7.58 -15.35 1.66
CA LEU A 151 -6.57 -14.37 2.08
C LEU A 151 -6.52 -13.20 1.08
N MET A 152 -6.35 -13.49 -0.21
CA MET A 152 -6.26 -12.46 -1.24
C MET A 152 -7.55 -11.63 -1.36
N LYS A 153 -8.72 -12.25 -1.16
CA LYS A 153 -10.02 -11.55 -1.16
C LYS A 153 -10.23 -10.69 0.08
N SER A 154 -9.71 -11.12 1.23
CA SER A 154 -9.86 -10.41 2.50
C SER A 154 -9.15 -9.06 2.52
N LYS A 155 -8.14 -8.86 1.66
CA LYS A 155 -7.31 -7.64 1.59
C LYS A 155 -6.71 -7.25 2.95
N THR A 156 -6.39 -8.25 3.77
CA THR A 156 -5.78 -8.08 5.09
C THR A 156 -4.27 -7.87 5.02
N ILE A 157 -3.65 -8.27 3.90
CA ILE A 157 -2.22 -8.09 3.65
C ILE A 157 -1.95 -6.58 3.49
N PRO A 158 -1.04 -5.99 4.29
CA PRO A 158 -0.72 -4.59 4.15
C PRO A 158 0.04 -4.33 2.85
N ASP A 159 -0.18 -3.18 2.23
CA ASP A 159 0.45 -2.82 0.94
C ASP A 159 1.98 -2.92 0.99
N GLY A 160 2.59 -2.70 2.16
CA GLY A 160 4.03 -2.82 2.47
C GLY A 160 4.60 -4.23 2.44
N ASP A 161 3.75 -5.26 2.53
CA ASP A 161 4.21 -6.64 2.60
C ASP A 161 4.52 -7.20 1.22
N ILE A 162 5.56 -8.02 1.12
CA ILE A 162 5.90 -8.72 -0.13
C ILE A 162 4.76 -9.63 -0.60
N SER A 163 3.96 -10.17 0.32
CA SER A 163 2.79 -10.99 0.06
C SER A 163 1.69 -10.23 -0.67
N SER A 164 1.69 -8.89 -0.60
CA SER A 164 0.71 -8.06 -1.32
C SER A 164 0.93 -8.10 -2.83
N ARG A 165 2.12 -8.55 -3.27
CA ARG A 165 2.54 -8.65 -4.67
C ARG A 165 2.31 -10.04 -5.25
N LEU A 166 1.74 -10.96 -4.46
CA LEU A 166 1.28 -12.24 -4.96
C LEU A 166 0.08 -12.04 -5.90
N PRO A 167 0.01 -12.77 -7.02
CA PRO A 167 -1.12 -12.68 -7.92
C PRO A 167 -2.38 -13.27 -7.30
N PHE A 168 -3.52 -12.63 -7.53
CA PHE A 168 -4.83 -13.15 -7.13
C PHE A 168 -5.15 -14.51 -7.80
N ARG A 169 -4.72 -14.69 -9.06
CA ARG A 169 -4.85 -15.92 -9.84
C ARG A 169 -3.47 -16.38 -10.34
N PRO A 170 -2.70 -17.12 -9.53
CA PRO A 170 -1.37 -17.60 -9.92
C PRO A 170 -1.43 -18.57 -11.10
N ASP A 171 -2.51 -19.35 -11.22
CA ASP A 171 -2.82 -20.23 -12.35
C ASP A 171 -2.87 -19.48 -13.70
N LEU A 172 -3.41 -18.26 -13.70
CA LEU A 172 -3.47 -17.43 -14.91
C LEU A 172 -2.18 -16.66 -15.13
N LYS A 173 -1.57 -16.12 -14.06
CA LYS A 173 -0.33 -15.33 -14.16
C LYS A 173 0.86 -16.19 -14.61
N TYR A 174 0.94 -17.41 -14.11
CA TYR A 174 2.06 -18.33 -14.34
C TYR A 174 1.70 -19.49 -15.26
N LYS A 175 0.74 -19.29 -16.17
CA LYS A 175 0.15 -20.33 -17.03
C LYS A 175 1.17 -21.30 -17.66
N GLU A 176 2.35 -20.81 -18.04
CA GLU A 176 3.40 -21.62 -18.67
C GLU A 176 4.18 -22.50 -17.68
N GLN A 177 4.25 -22.09 -16.42
CA GLN A 177 5.00 -22.76 -15.35
C GLN A 177 4.08 -23.46 -14.34
N TRP A 178 2.78 -23.26 -14.46
CA TRP A 178 1.76 -23.74 -13.54
C TRP A 178 1.55 -25.25 -13.68
N GLN A 179 1.79 -25.99 -12.59
CA GLN A 179 1.61 -27.44 -12.53
C GLN A 179 0.43 -27.83 -11.62
N GLY A 180 0.00 -26.92 -10.74
CA GLY A 180 -1.08 -27.15 -9.79
C GLY A 180 -0.89 -26.32 -8.53
N TRP A 181 -1.92 -26.32 -7.68
CA TRP A 181 -1.87 -25.63 -6.39
C TRP A 181 -0.90 -26.29 -5.41
N GLU A 182 -0.82 -27.62 -5.40
CA GLU A 182 0.10 -28.39 -4.55
C GLU A 182 1.56 -27.99 -4.80
N GLU A 183 1.98 -27.91 -6.07
CA GLU A 183 3.33 -27.44 -6.44
C GLU A 183 3.56 -25.97 -6.04
N PHE A 184 2.52 -25.13 -6.01
CA PHE A 184 2.66 -23.72 -5.66
C PHE A 184 2.68 -23.48 -4.15
N LEU A 185 1.91 -24.23 -3.36
CA LEU A 185 1.70 -23.97 -1.93
C LEU A 185 2.45 -24.91 -0.98
N GLU A 186 2.77 -26.14 -1.39
CA GLU A 186 3.32 -27.16 -0.48
C GLU A 186 4.76 -27.53 -0.89
N GLY A 187 4.92 -28.04 -2.12
CA GLY A 187 6.23 -28.32 -2.72
C GLY A 187 6.96 -29.59 -2.31
#